data_AF-A0A924A9G4-F1
#
_entry.id   AF-A0A924A9G4-F1
#
_cell.length_a   1.000
_cell.length_b   1.000
_cell.length_c   1.000
_cell.angle_alpha   90.00
_cell.angle_beta   90.00
_cell.angle_gamma   90.00
#
_symmetry.space_group_name_H-M   'P 1'
#
loop_
_entity.id
_entity.type
_entity.pdbx_description
1 polymer ?
#
loop_
_entity_poly.entity_id
_entity_poly.type
_entity_poly.pdbx_seq_one_letter_code
_entity_poly.pdbx_strand_id
1 'polypeptide(L)' 'KVMINIHRYGNTTAGTIPLCLWDWESQLHKGDNLILAAFGGGFTWGATLVKWGYDTAPIHEDSTA' A
#
# COMPACT_ATOMS: atom_id res chain seq x y z
N LYS A 1 8.66 -6.16 -6.38
CA LYS A 1 7.40 -6.95 -6.38
C LYS A 1 6.25 -6.02 -6.74
N VAL A 2 5.20 -6.50 -7.42
CA VAL A 2 3.98 -5.69 -7.68
C VAL A 2 2.95 -6.03 -6.62
N MET A 3 2.38 -5.02 -5.99
CA MET A 3 1.34 -5.18 -4.97
C MET A 3 -0.03 -5.25 -5.65
N ILE A 4 -0.78 -6.33 -5.41
CA ILE A 4 -2.06 -6.60 -6.09
C ILE A 4 -3.12 -6.98 -5.05
N ASN A 5 -4.19 -6.20 -4.96
CA ASN A 5 -5.38 -6.51 -4.16
C ASN A 5 -6.70 -6.17 -4.87
N ILE A 6 -6.66 -5.93 -6.20
CA ILE A 6 -7.82 -5.50 -6.99
C ILE A 6 -8.99 -6.49 -6.92
N HIS A 7 -8.71 -7.79 -6.73
CA HIS A 7 -9.71 -8.83 -6.57
C HIS A 7 -10.59 -8.65 -5.32
N ARG A 8 -10.15 -7.85 -4.33
CA ARG A 8 -10.90 -7.57 -3.10
C ARG A 8 -11.78 -6.33 -3.21
N TYR A 9 -11.27 -5.25 -3.84
CA TYR A 9 -11.90 -3.93 -3.77
C TYR A 9 -12.26 -3.31 -5.13
N GLY A 10 -11.78 -3.86 -6.24
CA GLY A 10 -11.91 -3.24 -7.56
C GLY A 10 -11.18 -1.89 -7.66
N ASN A 11 -11.63 -1.02 -8.57
CA ASN A 11 -11.14 0.35 -8.71
C ASN A 11 -11.91 1.29 -7.76
N THR A 12 -11.23 1.77 -6.72
CA THR A 12 -11.80 2.67 -5.70
C THR A 12 -11.37 4.13 -5.93
N THR A 13 -11.01 4.50 -7.16
CA THR A 13 -10.48 5.81 -7.52
C THR A 13 -9.27 6.15 -6.64
N ALA A 14 -9.35 7.21 -5.82
CA ALA A 14 -8.28 7.67 -4.95
C ALA A 14 -7.95 6.67 -3.81
N GLY A 15 -8.88 5.76 -3.48
CA GLY A 15 -8.69 4.73 -2.45
C GLY A 15 -7.78 3.57 -2.86
N THR A 16 -7.44 3.43 -4.15
CA THR A 16 -6.76 2.24 -4.69
C THR A 16 -5.36 2.04 -4.08
N ILE A 17 -4.55 3.10 -4.03
CA ILE A 17 -3.19 3.04 -3.47
C ILE A 17 -3.22 2.85 -1.94
N PRO A 18 -3.98 3.64 -1.15
CA PRO A 18 -4.07 3.45 0.30
C PRO A 18 -4.50 2.03 0.72
N LEU A 19 -5.54 1.47 0.09
CA LEU A 19 -6.00 0.12 0.40
C LEU A 19 -4.97 -0.95 0.02
N CYS A 20 -4.25 -0.76 -1.08
CA CYS A 20 -3.17 -1.66 -1.49
C CYS A 20 -1.99 -1.63 -0.50
N LEU A 21 -1.59 -0.45 -0.04
CA LEU A 21 -0.54 -0.32 0.98
C LEU A 21 -0.97 -0.93 2.31
N TRP A 22 -2.23 -0.75 2.73
CA TRP A 22 -2.77 -1.36 3.94
C TRP A 22 -2.70 -2.89 3.93
N ASP A 23 -3.15 -3.52 2.84
CA ASP A 23 -3.11 -4.98 2.70
C ASP A 23 -1.67 -5.55 2.67
N TRP A 24 -0.69 -4.72 2.31
CA TRP A 24 0.71 -5.11 2.15
C TRP A 24 1.61 -4.64 3.28
N GLU A 25 1.10 -3.85 4.23
CA GLU A 25 1.87 -3.21 5.30
C GLU A 25 2.76 -4.19 6.05
N SER A 26 2.23 -5.36 6.44
CA SER A 26 2.98 -6.42 7.13
C SER A 26 4.17 -7.00 6.35
N GLN A 27 4.24 -6.77 5.04
CA GLN A 27 5.37 -7.19 4.18
C GLN A 27 6.35 -6.05 3.89
N LEU A 28 6.04 -4.81 4.28
CA LEU A 28 6.88 -3.64 4.06
C LEU A 28 7.79 -3.41 5.26
N HIS A 29 9.03 -3.05 4.98
CA HIS A 29 10.05 -2.77 5.99
C HIS A 29 10.57 -1.35 5.85
N LYS A 30 11.04 -0.80 6.96
CA LYS A 30 11.63 0.53 6.99
C LYS A 30 12.77 0.61 5.98
N GLY A 31 12.69 1.63 5.13
CA GLY A 31 13.68 1.89 4.10
C GLY A 31 13.41 1.24 2.75
N ASP A 32 12.33 0.45 2.61
CA ASP A 32 11.89 -0.05 1.31
C ASP A 32 11.60 1.10 0.34
N ASN A 33 12.03 0.93 -0.91
CA ASN A 33 11.76 1.88 -1.99
C ASN A 33 10.47 1.47 -2.71
N LEU A 34 9.46 2.34 -2.66
CA LEU A 34 8.16 2.09 -3.29
C LEU A 34 7.96 3.06 -4.46
N ILE A 35 7.60 2.51 -5.61
CA ILE A 35 7.11 3.30 -6.74
C ILE A 35 5.59 3.30 -6.66
N LEU A 36 5.00 4.47 -6.45
CA LEU A 36 3.56 4.68 -6.54
C LEU A 36 3.25 5.28 -7.90
N ALA A 37 2.33 4.68 -8.65
CA ALA A 37 1.90 5.17 -9.94
C ALA A 37 0.38 5.11 -10.03
N ALA A 38 -0.23 6.18 -10.53
CA ALA A 38 -1.68 6.28 -10.70
C ALA A 38 -2.05 7.05 -11.97
N PHE A 39 -3.25 6.79 -12.44
CA PHE A 39 -3.92 7.53 -13.50
C PHE A 39 -5.41 7.67 -13.17
N GLY A 40 -6.08 8.66 -13.75
CA GLY A 40 -7.48 8.95 -13.47
C GLY A 40 -8.19 9.66 -14.63
N GLY A 41 -9.43 10.08 -14.39
CA GLY A 41 -10.27 10.73 -15.39
C GLY A 41 -9.62 11.97 -16.02
N GLY A 42 -9.93 12.21 -17.30
CA GLY A 42 -9.26 13.23 -18.11
C GLY A 42 -7.93 12.68 -18.64
N PHE A 43 -6.82 13.32 -18.24
CA PHE A 43 -5.46 12.91 -18.58
C PHE A 43 -4.53 13.02 -17.36
N THR A 44 -5.08 12.92 -16.16
CA THR A 44 -4.29 12.99 -14.93
C THR A 44 -3.54 11.68 -14.73
N TRP A 45 -2.23 11.78 -14.61
CA TRP A 45 -1.33 10.68 -14.30
C TRP A 45 -0.15 11.19 -13.47
N GLY A 46 0.51 10.29 -12.77
CA GLY A 46 1.71 10.62 -12.01
C GLY A 46 2.36 9.39 -11.42
N ALA A 47 3.64 9.53 -11.12
CA ALA A 47 4.39 8.54 -10.36
C ALA A 47 5.32 9.24 -9.37
N THR A 48 5.61 8.57 -8.26
CA THR A 48 6.57 9.04 -7.27
C THR A 48 7.34 7.86 -6.68
N LEU A 49 8.62 8.10 -6.38
CA LEU A 49 9.45 7.19 -5.61
C LEU A 49 9.44 7.68 -4.16
N VAL A 50 8.96 6.82 -3.26
CA VAL A 50 8.95 7.10 -1.82
C VAL A 50 9.77 6.04 -1.08
N LYS A 51 10.29 6.41 0.08
CA LYS A 51 10.97 5.49 0.99
C LYS A 51 10.05 5.21 2.18
N TRP A 52 9.79 3.93 2.45
CA TRP A 52 8.93 3.50 3.55
C TRP A 52 9.53 3.86 4.90
N GLY A 53 8.72 4.40 5.81
CA GLY A 53 9.20 5.14 6.98
C GLY A 53 9.38 4.32 8.26
N TYR A 54 8.72 3.17 8.38
CA TYR A 54 8.64 2.41 9.61
C TYR A 54 8.60 0.91 9.35
N ASP A 55 8.99 0.13 10.35
CA ASP A 55 8.73 -1.31 10.36
C ASP A 55 7.35 -1.53 10.96
N THR A 56 6.57 -2.39 10.33
CA THR A 56 5.25 -2.74 10.82
C THR A 56 5.41 -3.44 12.17
N ALA A 57 4.77 -2.91 13.21
CA ALA A 57 4.87 -3.50 14.54
C ALA A 57 4.39 -4.95 14.49
N PRO A 58 5.05 -5.89 15.20
CA PRO A 58 4.46 -7.21 15.40
C PRO A 58 3.08 -7.01 16.01
N ILE A 59 2.06 -7.61 15.40
CA ILE A 59 0.72 -7.67 15.98
C ILE A 59 0.93 -8.37 17.33
N HIS A 60 0.76 -7.65 18.44
CA HIS A 60 0.76 -8.28 19.75
C HIS A 60 -0.39 -9.30 19.77
N GLU A 61 -0.04 -10.59 19.73
CA GLU A 61 -0.89 -11.68 20.21
C GLU A 61 -1.01 -11.53 21.73
N ASP A 62 -1.87 -10.62 22.19
CA ASP A 62 -2.23 -10.54 23.60
C ASP A 62 -3.75 -10.51 23.73
N SER A 63 -4.33 -11.70 23.90
CA SER A 63 -5.49 -11.96 24.78
C SER A 63 -5.97 -13.43 24.64
N THR A 64 -5.09 -14.40 24.88
CA THR A 64 -5.48 -15.63 25.57
C THR A 64 -5.25 -15.41 27.07
N ALA A 65 -6.20 -14.73 27.71
CA ALA A 65 -6.40 -14.74 29.16
C ALA A 65 -7.90 -14.57 29.45
#